data_AF-A0A2D6JRG0-F1
#
_entry.id   AF-A0A2D6JRG0-F1
#
_cell.length_a   1.000
_cell.length_b   1.000
_cell.length_c   1.000
_cell.angle_alpha   90.00
_cell.angle_beta   90.00
_cell.angle_gamma   90.00
#
_symmetry.space_group_name_H-M   'P 1'
#
loop_
_entity.id
_entity.type
_entity.pdbx_description
1 polymer ?
#
loop_
_entity_poly.entity_id
_entity_poly.type
_entity_poly.pdbx_seq_one_letter_code
_entity_poly.pdbx_strand_id
1 'polypeptide(L)'
;MPEKTKIFGFVPARMAASRFPGKPLHPIAGRPLLEHCFLRAKLYDRWDGLWICTCDDDIKDFADEKGFPVLMTADTHTRALDRVAEAASITGEVGDDDIVVCVQGDEPLLGPDMIEAVVKPFDDDPEVEGTLLSVPIPDEETFLNPDIVKLVHDTKGDVLFTSRAPIPYAPEFSPHMGALRVGGIFGFRWHMLKWFTGLPESPLEIAEACDSNRIYDNGRTQRIGPAPDRAYVSVDSPEDVARVEAALEDDELWGKY
;
A
#
# COMPACT_ATOMS: atom_id res chain seq x y z
N MET A 1 32.52 2.41 3.86
CA MET A 1 31.47 2.02 2.90
C MET A 1 30.19 2.59 3.47
N PRO A 2 29.33 3.27 2.70
CA PRO A 2 28.02 3.66 3.23
C PRO A 2 27.32 2.40 3.74
N GLU A 3 26.64 2.51 4.87
CA GLU A 3 25.84 1.42 5.43
C GLU A 3 24.79 1.01 4.39
N LYS A 4 24.51 -0.29 4.27
CA LYS A 4 23.47 -0.77 3.35
C LYS A 4 22.13 -0.20 3.82
N THR A 5 21.40 0.48 2.93
CA THR A 5 20.02 0.92 3.16
C THR A 5 19.20 -0.25 3.70
N LYS A 6 18.57 -0.06 4.86
CA LYS A 6 17.67 -1.06 5.44
C LYS A 6 16.24 -0.87 4.94
N ILE A 7 15.45 -1.93 4.99
CA ILE A 7 14.08 -1.95 4.49
C ILE A 7 13.16 -2.50 5.58
N PHE A 8 12.19 -1.70 6.00
CA PHE A 8 11.24 -2.04 7.06
C PHE A 8 9.81 -2.03 6.53
N GLY A 9 9.08 -3.12 6.75
CA GLY A 9 7.69 -3.28 6.33
C GLY A 9 6.72 -3.07 7.48
N PHE A 10 5.59 -2.42 7.20
CA PHE A 10 4.51 -2.22 8.16
C PHE A 10 3.17 -2.53 7.51
N VAL A 11 2.40 -3.41 8.15
CA VAL A 11 1.05 -3.82 7.72
C VAL A 11 0.02 -3.12 8.62
N PRO A 12 -0.50 -1.94 8.25
CA PRO A 12 -1.49 -1.24 9.05
C PRO A 12 -2.85 -1.93 8.96
N ALA A 13 -3.47 -2.16 10.12
CA ALA A 13 -4.79 -2.75 10.22
C ALA A 13 -5.61 -2.13 11.36
N ARG A 14 -6.92 -1.97 11.14
CA ARG A 14 -7.88 -1.54 12.17
C ARG A 14 -9.23 -2.23 12.01
N MET A 15 -9.88 -2.56 13.12
CA MET A 15 -11.20 -3.19 13.13
C MET A 15 -12.30 -2.22 12.70
N ALA A 16 -12.14 -0.94 13.04
CA ALA A 16 -13.06 0.13 12.68
C ALA A 16 -12.90 0.54 11.21
N ALA A 17 -13.50 -0.21 10.30
CA ALA A 17 -13.68 0.18 8.90
C ALA A 17 -15.15 0.50 8.62
N SER A 18 -15.43 1.69 8.06
CA SER A 18 -16.80 2.18 7.86
C SER A 18 -17.61 1.32 6.88
N ARG A 19 -16.96 0.83 5.81
CA ARG A 19 -17.59 0.03 4.75
C ARG A 19 -17.66 -1.47 5.11
N PHE A 20 -16.69 -1.95 5.88
CA PHE A 20 -16.58 -3.37 6.22
C PHE A 20 -16.05 -3.54 7.66
N PRO A 21 -16.88 -3.35 8.70
CA PRO A 21 -16.47 -3.52 10.08
C PRO A 21 -15.90 -4.93 10.34
N GLY A 22 -14.76 -5.01 11.04
CA GLY A 22 -14.08 -6.28 11.29
C GLY A 22 -13.33 -6.87 10.09
N LYS A 23 -13.19 -6.11 8.99
CA LYS A 23 -12.50 -6.51 7.75
C LYS A 23 -11.16 -7.25 7.98
N PRO A 24 -10.21 -6.77 8.80
CA PRO A 24 -8.90 -7.41 8.92
C PRO A 24 -8.97 -8.87 9.39
N LEU A 25 -9.94 -9.21 10.25
CA LEU A 25 -10.12 -10.56 10.79
C LEU A 25 -11.20 -11.36 10.06
N HIS A 26 -11.77 -10.81 8.98
CA HIS A 26 -12.76 -11.52 8.17
C HIS A 26 -12.09 -12.68 7.43
N PRO A 27 -12.68 -13.89 7.45
CA PRO A 27 -12.10 -15.05 6.76
C PRO A 27 -12.26 -14.93 5.24
N ILE A 28 -11.20 -15.26 4.52
CA ILE A 28 -11.14 -15.42 3.07
C ILE A 28 -10.51 -16.79 2.82
N ALA A 29 -11.21 -17.69 2.12
CA ALA A 29 -10.74 -19.07 1.90
C ALA A 29 -10.28 -19.78 3.21
N GLY A 30 -10.96 -19.50 4.32
CA GLY A 30 -10.69 -20.10 5.63
C GLY A 30 -9.59 -19.45 6.47
N ARG A 31 -8.97 -18.35 6.00
CA ARG A 31 -7.91 -17.63 6.73
C ARG A 31 -8.24 -16.13 6.84
N PRO A 32 -8.00 -15.45 7.97
CA PRO A 32 -8.24 -14.01 8.09
C PRO A 32 -7.51 -13.19 7.04
N LEU A 33 -8.17 -12.15 6.51
CA LEU A 33 -7.60 -11.22 5.52
C LEU A 33 -6.20 -10.72 5.92
N LEU A 34 -6.04 -10.24 7.15
CA LEU A 34 -4.76 -9.73 7.66
C LEU A 34 -3.66 -10.81 7.67
N GLU A 35 -4.04 -12.07 7.89
CA GLU A 35 -3.10 -13.19 7.86
C GLU A 35 -2.56 -13.42 6.44
N HIS A 36 -3.41 -13.31 5.42
CA HIS A 36 -2.96 -13.37 4.02
C HIS A 36 -1.96 -12.25 3.73
N CYS A 37 -2.32 -11.01 4.05
CA CYS A 37 -1.48 -9.84 3.80
C CYS A 37 -0.11 -9.98 4.49
N PHE A 38 -0.09 -10.33 5.77
CA PHE A 38 1.15 -10.44 6.54
C PHE A 38 2.05 -11.59 6.06
N LEU A 39 1.50 -12.80 5.88
CA LEU A 39 2.31 -13.95 5.47
C LEU A 39 2.88 -13.80 4.06
N ARG A 40 2.11 -13.18 3.15
CA ARG A 40 2.59 -12.89 1.80
C ARG A 40 3.62 -11.78 1.78
N ALA A 41 3.46 -10.74 2.60
CA ALA A 41 4.48 -9.72 2.78
C ALA A 41 5.80 -10.32 3.30
N LYS A 42 5.71 -11.29 4.22
CA LYS A 42 6.86 -12.00 4.79
C LYS A 42 7.66 -12.82 3.79
N LEU A 43 7.10 -13.15 2.62
CA LEU A 43 7.83 -13.85 1.55
C LEU A 43 8.91 -12.97 0.89
N TYR A 44 8.86 -11.65 1.06
CA TYR A 44 9.91 -10.76 0.58
C TYR A 44 11.15 -10.88 1.47
N ASP A 45 12.31 -11.12 0.88
CA ASP A 45 13.51 -11.61 1.57
C ASP A 45 14.49 -10.50 1.98
N ARG A 46 14.24 -9.25 1.56
CA ARG A 46 15.11 -8.09 1.87
C ARG A 46 14.66 -7.30 3.10
N TRP A 47 13.66 -7.77 3.86
CA TRP A 47 13.24 -7.09 5.09
C TRP A 47 14.34 -7.13 6.15
N ASP A 48 14.64 -5.98 6.73
CA ASP A 48 15.34 -5.85 8.01
C ASP A 48 14.36 -5.92 9.19
N GLY A 49 13.07 -5.69 8.93
CA GLY A 49 11.99 -6.00 9.86
C GLY A 49 10.61 -5.83 9.24
N LEU A 50 9.61 -6.53 9.79
CA LEU A 50 8.23 -6.52 9.31
C LEU A 50 7.27 -6.64 10.50
N TRP A 51 6.33 -5.71 10.62
CA TRP A 51 5.36 -5.66 11.73
C TRP A 51 3.94 -5.41 11.23
N ILE A 52 2.97 -5.94 11.97
CA ILE A 52 1.60 -5.43 11.97
C ILE A 52 1.58 -4.16 12.82
N CYS A 53 0.87 -3.13 12.40
CA CYS A 53 0.62 -1.96 13.25
C CYS A 53 -0.88 -1.68 13.38
N THR A 54 -1.36 -1.57 14.62
CA THR A 54 -2.79 -1.50 14.92
C THR A 54 -3.08 -0.69 16.19
N CYS A 55 -4.31 -0.24 16.37
CA CYS A 55 -4.81 0.32 17.62
C CYS A 55 -5.78 -0.62 18.34
N ASP A 56 -6.14 -1.75 17.73
CA ASP A 56 -7.17 -2.65 18.24
C ASP A 56 -6.57 -3.86 18.97
N ASP A 57 -7.00 -4.10 20.20
CA ASP A 57 -6.55 -5.24 21.00
C ASP A 57 -6.91 -6.59 20.34
N ASP A 58 -8.05 -6.69 19.64
CA ASP A 58 -8.44 -7.91 18.91
C ASP A 58 -7.39 -8.30 17.84
N ILE A 59 -6.83 -7.32 17.14
CA ILE A 59 -5.79 -7.56 16.12
C ILE A 59 -4.46 -7.90 16.80
N LYS A 60 -4.16 -7.27 17.93
CA LYS A 60 -2.97 -7.57 18.72
C LYS A 60 -3.01 -9.00 19.24
N ASP A 61 -4.12 -9.43 19.82
CA ASP A 61 -4.31 -10.78 20.36
C ASP A 61 -4.20 -11.84 19.24
N PHE A 62 -4.80 -11.56 18.09
CA PHE A 62 -4.64 -12.38 16.89
C PHE A 62 -3.17 -12.50 16.45
N ALA A 63 -2.45 -11.38 16.40
CA ALA A 63 -1.04 -11.36 16.01
C ALA A 63 -0.17 -12.13 17.01
N ASP A 64 -0.41 -11.97 18.31
CA ASP A 64 0.31 -12.69 19.36
C ASP A 64 0.06 -14.21 19.29
N GLU A 65 -1.19 -14.64 19.05
CA GLU A 65 -1.53 -16.06 18.86
C GLU A 65 -0.78 -16.67 17.67
N LYS A 66 -0.63 -15.91 16.59
CA LYS A 66 0.07 -16.33 15.37
C LYS A 66 1.60 -16.16 15.45
N GLY A 67 2.12 -15.47 16.47
CA GLY A 67 3.52 -15.12 16.58
C GLY A 67 3.98 -14.09 15.54
N PHE A 68 3.08 -13.20 15.11
CA PHE A 68 3.40 -12.09 14.22
C PHE A 68 3.89 -10.88 15.03
N PRO A 69 5.02 -10.25 14.69
CA PRO A 69 5.44 -9.01 15.30
C PRO A 69 4.36 -7.93 15.13
N VAL A 70 3.94 -7.33 16.24
CA VAL A 70 2.88 -6.32 16.26
C VAL A 70 3.29 -5.11 17.09
N LEU A 71 2.92 -3.93 16.61
CA LEU A 71 3.15 -2.64 17.27
C LEU A 71 1.80 -1.95 17.51
N MET A 72 1.55 -1.57 18.76
CA MET A 72 0.39 -0.76 19.11
C MET A 72 0.65 0.70 18.72
N THR A 73 -0.37 1.32 18.12
CA THR A 73 -0.37 2.69 17.61
C THR A 73 -1.61 3.42 18.13
N ALA A 74 -1.62 4.74 18.03
CA ALA A 74 -2.76 5.54 18.43
C ALA A 74 -4.03 5.19 17.63
N ASP A 75 -5.18 5.30 18.29
CA ASP A 75 -6.51 5.12 17.72
C ASP A 75 -7.01 6.36 16.94
N THR A 76 -6.30 7.49 17.06
CA THR A 76 -6.63 8.76 16.39
C THR A 76 -6.24 8.81 14.92
N HIS A 77 -5.41 7.88 14.43
CA HIS A 77 -4.96 7.86 13.05
C HIS A 77 -6.07 7.45 12.09
N THR A 78 -6.48 8.38 11.23
CA THR A 78 -7.44 8.13 10.17
C THR A 78 -6.79 7.49 8.94
N ARG A 79 -5.54 7.84 8.64
CA ARG A 79 -4.78 7.42 7.46
C ARG A 79 -3.81 6.30 7.79
N ALA A 80 -3.63 5.37 6.85
CA ALA A 80 -2.71 4.24 7.02
C ALA A 80 -1.25 4.69 7.19
N LEU A 81 -0.83 5.71 6.43
CA LEU A 81 0.55 6.20 6.45
C LEU A 81 0.92 6.89 7.77
N ASP A 82 -0.03 7.55 8.45
CA ASP A 82 0.22 8.12 9.79
C ASP A 82 0.50 7.03 10.82
N ARG A 83 -0.29 5.94 10.77
CA ARG A 83 -0.09 4.76 11.60
C ARG A 83 1.26 4.11 11.34
N VAL A 84 1.65 3.98 10.07
CA VAL A 84 2.96 3.44 9.67
C VAL A 84 4.09 4.34 10.17
N ALA A 85 3.95 5.66 10.10
CA ALA A 85 4.96 6.58 10.61
C ALA A 85 5.12 6.51 12.14
N GLU A 86 4.02 6.39 12.89
CA GLU A 86 4.11 6.14 14.33
C GLU A 86 4.79 4.81 14.62
N ALA A 87 4.37 3.72 13.96
CA ALA A 87 4.96 2.40 14.14
C ALA A 87 6.47 2.38 13.84
N ALA A 88 6.89 3.00 12.74
CA ALA A 88 8.30 3.16 12.39
C ALA A 88 9.06 3.93 13.49
N SER A 89 8.47 4.98 14.04
CA SER A 89 9.06 5.75 15.16
C SER A 89 9.19 4.91 16.44
N ILE A 90 8.21 4.04 16.74
CA ILE A 90 8.22 3.17 17.92
C ILE A 90 9.37 2.16 17.87
N THR A 91 9.72 1.64 16.70
CA THR A 91 10.85 0.69 16.57
C THR A 91 12.16 1.31 17.07
N GLY A 92 12.38 2.60 16.80
CA GLY A 92 13.63 3.30 17.08
C GLY A 92 14.82 2.82 16.21
N GLU A 93 14.57 1.97 15.22
CA GLU A 93 15.62 1.32 14.40
C GLU A 93 15.77 1.94 13.01
N VAL A 94 14.75 2.68 12.53
CA VAL A 94 14.70 3.24 11.18
C VAL A 94 15.52 4.53 11.09
N GLY A 95 16.62 4.49 10.33
CA GLY A 95 17.43 5.66 10.00
C GLY A 95 16.76 6.54 8.95
N ASP A 96 17.18 7.81 8.86
CA ASP A 96 16.55 8.80 7.96
C ASP A 96 16.54 8.39 6.48
N ASP A 97 17.57 7.67 6.04
CA ASP A 97 17.72 7.20 4.66
C ASP A 97 17.21 5.76 4.46
N ASP A 98 16.76 5.08 5.52
CA ASP A 98 16.17 3.74 5.39
C ASP A 98 14.80 3.79 4.72
N ILE A 99 14.39 2.66 4.16
CA ILE A 99 13.12 2.54 3.43
C ILE A 99 12.06 1.99 4.35
N VAL A 100 10.94 2.71 4.45
CA VAL A 100 9.71 2.28 5.10
C VAL A 100 8.70 1.91 4.02
N VAL A 101 8.18 0.70 4.08
CA VAL A 101 7.15 0.20 3.16
C VAL A 101 5.85 -0.01 3.91
N CYS A 102 4.81 0.73 3.52
CA CYS A 102 3.43 0.48 3.91
C CYS A 102 2.87 -0.61 2.99
N VAL A 103 2.51 -1.74 3.58
CA VAL A 103 1.85 -2.85 2.89
C VAL A 103 0.41 -2.89 3.38
N GLN A 104 -0.55 -2.40 2.60
CA GLN A 104 -1.92 -2.27 3.09
C GLN A 104 -2.50 -3.63 3.50
N GLY A 105 -3.21 -3.64 4.63
CA GLY A 105 -3.79 -4.84 5.23
C GLY A 105 -5.00 -5.42 4.48
N ASP A 106 -5.32 -4.92 3.29
CA ASP A 106 -6.44 -5.32 2.45
C ASP A 106 -6.02 -5.81 1.05
N GLU A 107 -4.75 -6.19 0.89
CA GLU A 107 -4.16 -6.74 -0.34
C GLU A 107 -3.86 -8.26 -0.20
N PRO A 108 -4.88 -9.15 -0.16
CA PRO A 108 -4.68 -10.58 0.10
C PRO A 108 -3.97 -11.33 -1.03
N LEU A 109 -3.88 -10.73 -2.22
CA LEU A 109 -3.17 -11.24 -3.39
C LEU A 109 -1.78 -10.61 -3.54
N LEU A 110 -1.29 -9.87 -2.55
CA LEU A 110 0.06 -9.30 -2.52
C LEU A 110 1.13 -10.33 -2.89
N GLY A 111 2.29 -9.91 -3.39
CA GLY A 111 3.44 -10.80 -3.42
C GLY A 111 4.74 -10.05 -3.35
N PRO A 112 5.83 -10.80 -3.15
CA PRO A 112 7.14 -10.22 -2.94
C PRO A 112 7.61 -9.42 -4.16
N ASP A 113 7.15 -9.79 -5.36
CA ASP A 113 7.41 -9.09 -6.62
C ASP A 113 6.78 -7.70 -6.69
N MET A 114 5.59 -7.50 -6.11
CA MET A 114 4.97 -6.18 -6.00
C MET A 114 5.74 -5.28 -5.01
N ILE A 115 6.23 -5.86 -3.90
CA ILE A 115 7.07 -5.13 -2.93
C ILE A 115 8.40 -4.75 -3.60
N GLU A 116 9.04 -5.68 -4.29
CA GLU A 116 10.26 -5.43 -5.05
C GLU A 116 10.05 -4.32 -6.09
N ALA A 117 8.93 -4.30 -6.80
CA ALA A 117 8.61 -3.23 -7.75
C ALA A 117 8.56 -1.83 -7.10
N VAL A 118 8.11 -1.73 -5.85
CA VAL A 118 8.05 -0.47 -5.08
C VAL A 118 9.41 -0.10 -4.47
N VAL A 119 10.24 -1.09 -4.13
CA VAL A 119 11.57 -0.87 -3.56
C VAL A 119 12.59 -0.52 -4.64
N LYS A 120 12.51 -1.18 -5.80
CA LYS A 120 13.49 -1.07 -6.89
C LYS A 120 13.83 0.38 -7.31
N PRO A 121 12.88 1.32 -7.42
CA PRO A 121 13.22 2.71 -7.76
C PRO A 121 14.21 3.37 -6.79
N PHE A 122 14.22 3.00 -5.50
CA PHE A 122 15.19 3.51 -4.52
C PHE A 122 16.61 2.99 -4.76
N ASP A 123 16.75 1.80 -5.36
CA ASP A 123 18.03 1.20 -5.71
C ASP A 123 18.60 1.82 -7.01
N ASP A 124 17.72 2.13 -7.95
CA ASP A 124 18.09 2.64 -9.28
C ASP A 124 18.43 4.13 -9.28
N ASP A 125 17.79 4.92 -8.41
CA ASP A 125 17.90 6.38 -8.39
C ASP A 125 17.94 6.92 -6.95
N PRO A 126 19.07 7.47 -6.48
CA PRO A 126 19.21 7.99 -5.12
C PRO A 126 18.38 9.26 -4.86
N GLU A 127 17.85 9.92 -5.91
CA GLU A 127 16.95 11.07 -5.76
C GLU A 127 15.52 10.64 -5.39
N VAL A 128 15.18 9.35 -5.49
CA VAL A 128 13.85 8.85 -5.15
C VAL A 128 13.67 8.81 -3.63
N GLU A 129 12.75 9.64 -3.15
CA GLU A 129 12.37 9.74 -1.74
C GLU A 129 11.06 9.01 -1.41
N GLY A 130 10.20 8.76 -2.42
CA GLY A 130 8.91 8.10 -2.25
C GLY A 130 8.48 7.34 -3.49
N THR A 131 7.78 6.23 -3.29
CA THR A 131 7.28 5.35 -4.34
C THR A 131 5.87 4.84 -4.02
N LEU A 132 5.14 4.42 -5.05
CA LEU A 132 3.87 3.71 -4.91
C LEU A 132 3.74 2.63 -5.98
N LEU A 133 3.00 1.57 -5.69
CA LEU A 133 2.66 0.56 -6.68
C LEU A 133 1.65 1.15 -7.68
N SER A 134 1.92 1.01 -8.97
CA SER A 134 0.94 1.37 -10.02
C SER A 134 0.42 0.11 -10.69
N VAL A 135 -0.90 -0.01 -10.82
CA VAL A 135 -1.57 -1.20 -11.36
C VAL A 135 -2.31 -0.83 -12.65
N PRO A 136 -2.19 -1.61 -13.73
CA PRO A 136 -2.98 -1.42 -14.94
C PRO A 136 -4.49 -1.52 -14.67
N ILE A 137 -5.27 -0.71 -15.37
CA ILE A 137 -6.74 -0.78 -15.32
C ILE A 137 -7.23 -1.62 -16.52
N PRO A 138 -7.80 -2.81 -16.29
CA PRO A 138 -8.10 -3.74 -17.38
C PRO A 138 -9.46 -3.48 -18.05
N ASP A 139 -10.38 -2.80 -17.39
CA ASP A 139 -11.76 -2.63 -17.83
C ASP A 139 -12.33 -1.23 -17.49
N GLU A 140 -13.39 -0.87 -18.21
CA GLU A 140 -14.04 0.44 -18.09
C GLU A 140 -14.77 0.60 -16.74
N GLU A 141 -15.30 -0.48 -16.17
CA GLU A 141 -15.98 -0.44 -14.86
C GLU A 141 -15.01 0.00 -13.76
N THR A 142 -13.81 -0.59 -13.73
CA THR A 142 -12.71 -0.21 -12.85
C THR A 142 -12.25 1.22 -13.11
N PHE A 143 -12.17 1.65 -14.37
CA PHE A 143 -11.75 3.00 -14.75
C PHE A 143 -12.72 4.08 -14.24
N LEU A 144 -14.02 3.82 -14.37
CA LEU A 144 -15.09 4.74 -13.98
C LEU A 144 -15.41 4.69 -12.48
N ASN A 145 -14.95 3.67 -11.75
CA ASN A 145 -15.22 3.53 -10.32
C ASN A 145 -14.53 4.64 -9.50
N PRO A 146 -15.29 5.51 -8.79
CA PRO A 146 -14.72 6.61 -8.00
C PRO A 146 -14.03 6.16 -6.69
N ASP A 147 -14.23 4.92 -6.26
CA ASP A 147 -13.50 4.36 -5.12
C ASP A 147 -12.06 3.99 -5.51
N ILE A 148 -11.80 3.84 -6.80
CA ILE A 148 -10.48 3.52 -7.36
C ILE A 148 -9.78 4.81 -7.77
N VAL A 149 -8.65 5.08 -7.13
CA VAL A 149 -7.83 6.26 -7.43
C VAL A 149 -6.98 5.98 -8.66
N LYS A 150 -7.21 6.77 -9.72
CA LYS A 150 -6.41 6.77 -10.94
C LYS A 150 -5.19 7.67 -10.76
N LEU A 151 -4.14 7.42 -11.53
CA LEU A 151 -2.93 8.24 -11.52
C LEU A 151 -2.42 8.52 -12.93
N VAL A 152 -1.75 9.66 -13.07
CA VAL A 152 -0.95 10.01 -14.25
C VAL A 152 0.45 10.42 -13.80
N HIS A 153 1.44 10.13 -14.64
CA HIS A 153 2.86 10.33 -14.32
C HIS A 153 3.62 10.88 -15.53
N ASP A 154 4.82 11.40 -15.28
CA ASP A 154 5.73 11.87 -16.33
C ASP A 154 6.51 10.71 -16.99
N THR A 155 7.45 11.03 -17.87
CA THR A 155 8.26 10.02 -18.57
C THR A 155 9.28 9.30 -17.70
N LYS A 156 9.61 9.82 -16.52
CA LYS A 156 10.43 9.13 -15.52
C LYS A 156 9.60 8.19 -14.65
N GLY A 157 8.27 8.37 -14.64
CA GLY A 157 7.35 7.67 -13.76
C GLY A 157 7.05 8.46 -12.48
N ASP A 158 7.42 9.74 -12.41
CA ASP A 158 7.08 10.59 -11.28
C ASP A 158 5.61 10.99 -11.39
N VAL A 159 4.82 10.67 -10.36
CA VAL A 159 3.38 10.93 -10.31
C VAL A 159 3.13 12.43 -10.34
N LEU A 160 2.31 12.85 -11.31
CA LEU A 160 1.92 14.24 -11.52
C LEU A 160 0.63 14.56 -10.78
N PHE A 161 -0.33 13.62 -10.81
CA PHE A 161 -1.65 13.82 -10.22
C PHE A 161 -2.35 12.49 -9.97
N THR A 162 -3.11 12.42 -8.88
CA THR A 162 -4.01 11.32 -8.57
C THR A 162 -5.45 11.83 -8.47
N SER A 163 -6.41 11.07 -9.00
CA SER A 163 -7.81 11.51 -9.05
C SER A 163 -8.79 10.35 -8.94
N ARG A 164 -9.94 10.61 -8.34
CA ARG A 164 -11.09 9.70 -8.40
C ARG A 164 -11.83 9.81 -9.74
N ALA A 165 -11.63 10.89 -10.48
CA ALA A 165 -12.13 11.02 -11.83
C ALA A 165 -11.34 10.13 -12.81
N PRO A 166 -11.94 9.71 -13.94
CA PRO A 166 -11.24 8.92 -14.95
C PRO A 166 -10.11 9.73 -15.62
N ILE A 167 -8.86 9.30 -15.40
CA ILE A 167 -7.66 9.88 -16.01
C ILE A 167 -6.69 8.78 -16.47
N PRO A 168 -5.99 8.93 -17.60
CA PRO A 168 -6.05 10.06 -18.53
C PRO A 168 -7.36 10.08 -19.34
N TYR A 169 -7.73 11.24 -19.86
CA TYR A 169 -8.89 11.34 -20.76
C TYR A 169 -8.65 10.55 -22.05
N ALA A 170 -9.63 9.74 -22.44
CA ALA A 170 -9.77 9.18 -23.78
C ALA A 170 -11.24 9.26 -24.22
N PRO A 171 -11.54 9.42 -25.53
CA PRO A 171 -12.91 9.43 -26.02
C PRO A 171 -13.69 8.14 -25.71
N GLU A 172 -12.99 7.00 -25.71
CA GLU A 172 -13.50 5.68 -25.35
C GLU A 172 -12.44 4.97 -24.50
N PHE A 173 -12.87 4.17 -23.53
CA PHE A 173 -11.94 3.35 -22.75
C PHE A 173 -11.26 2.30 -23.64
N SER A 174 -9.96 2.09 -23.41
CA SER A 174 -9.21 0.98 -23.97
C SER A 174 -8.22 0.46 -22.93
N PRO A 175 -8.09 -0.86 -22.71
CA PRO A 175 -7.07 -1.42 -21.82
C PRO A 175 -5.64 -1.03 -22.20
N HIS A 176 -5.43 -0.56 -23.44
CA HIS A 176 -4.14 -0.14 -23.97
C HIS A 176 -3.88 1.37 -23.89
N MET A 177 -4.80 2.15 -23.31
CA MET A 177 -4.64 3.61 -23.18
C MET A 177 -3.62 4.03 -22.11
N GLY A 178 -3.05 3.07 -21.38
CA GLY A 178 -2.08 3.33 -20.31
C GLY A 178 -2.73 3.88 -19.04
N ALA A 179 -4.02 3.60 -18.81
CA ALA A 179 -4.69 3.99 -17.57
C ALA A 179 -4.15 3.15 -16.39
N LEU A 180 -3.78 3.84 -15.32
CA LEU A 180 -3.20 3.25 -14.12
C LEU A 180 -4.00 3.65 -12.88
N ARG A 181 -4.02 2.76 -11.89
CA ARG A 181 -4.52 3.04 -10.54
C ARG A 181 -3.42 2.92 -9.50
N VAL A 182 -3.64 3.59 -8.37
CA VAL A 182 -2.80 3.43 -7.18
C VAL A 182 -3.02 2.04 -6.60
N GLY A 183 -1.94 1.32 -6.32
CA GLY A 183 -1.97 0.06 -5.60
C GLY A 183 -1.57 0.22 -4.13
N GLY A 184 -1.99 -0.72 -3.28
CA GLY A 184 -1.88 -0.68 -1.83
C GLY A 184 -0.49 -0.99 -1.26
N ILE A 185 0.57 -0.59 -1.97
CA ILE A 185 1.94 -0.66 -1.47
C ILE A 185 2.60 0.68 -1.72
N PHE A 186 3.15 1.26 -0.67
CA PHE A 186 3.81 2.57 -0.72
C PHE A 186 5.18 2.47 -0.06
N GLY A 187 6.21 2.96 -0.72
CA GLY A 187 7.56 3.03 -0.18
C GLY A 187 7.96 4.47 0.08
N PHE A 188 8.72 4.71 1.14
CA PHE A 188 9.26 6.02 1.44
C PHE A 188 10.64 5.88 2.06
N ARG A 189 11.55 6.79 1.73
CA ARG A 189 12.64 7.10 2.65
C ARG A 189 12.05 7.61 3.95
N TRP A 190 12.61 7.23 5.08
CA TRP A 190 12.01 7.56 6.37
C TRP A 190 11.87 9.07 6.59
N HIS A 191 12.87 9.87 6.20
CA HIS A 191 12.78 11.32 6.27
C HIS A 191 11.61 11.91 5.45
N MET A 192 11.30 11.31 4.30
CA MET A 192 10.19 11.73 3.44
C MET A 192 8.84 11.38 4.04
N LEU A 193 8.69 10.19 4.63
CA LEU A 193 7.46 9.81 5.31
C LEU A 193 7.17 10.73 6.51
N LYS A 194 8.19 11.01 7.34
CA LYS A 194 8.08 11.96 8.46
C LYS A 194 7.65 13.34 8.00
N TRP A 195 8.26 13.83 6.92
CA TRP A 195 7.88 15.11 6.32
C TRP A 195 6.42 15.09 5.88
N PHE A 196 6.01 14.07 5.12
CA PHE A 196 4.67 13.94 4.55
C PHE A 196 3.57 13.88 5.62
N THR A 197 3.75 13.06 6.66
CA THR A 197 2.77 12.92 7.75
C THR A 197 2.74 14.14 8.67
N GLY A 198 3.79 14.95 8.69
CA GLY A 198 3.85 16.20 9.45
C GLY A 198 3.19 17.41 8.77
N LEU A 199 2.81 17.30 7.50
CA LEU A 199 2.15 18.37 6.75
C LEU A 199 0.64 18.44 7.05
N PRO A 200 0.02 19.64 7.00
CA PRO A 200 -1.43 19.77 6.94
C PRO A 200 -1.96 19.21 5.61
N GLU A 201 -3.27 18.89 5.59
CA GLU A 201 -3.95 18.50 4.37
C GLU A 201 -3.86 19.60 3.29
N SER A 202 -3.60 19.21 2.04
CA SER A 202 -3.50 20.16 0.93
C SER A 202 -4.84 20.35 0.21
N PRO A 203 -5.02 21.45 -0.56
CA PRO A 203 -6.25 21.66 -1.32
C PRO A 203 -6.59 20.52 -2.29
N LEU A 204 -5.61 19.95 -3.02
CA LEU A 204 -5.87 18.83 -3.94
C LEU A 204 -6.21 17.53 -3.21
N GLU A 205 -5.55 17.27 -2.08
CA GLU A 205 -5.88 16.12 -1.24
C GLU A 205 -7.34 16.19 -0.77
N ILE A 206 -7.77 17.35 -0.25
CA ILE A 206 -9.15 17.55 0.22
C ILE A 206 -10.15 17.39 -0.93
N ALA A 207 -9.84 17.97 -2.10
CA ALA A 207 -10.75 17.93 -3.25
C ALA A 207 -10.91 16.52 -3.83
N GLU A 208 -9.84 15.73 -3.90
CA GLU A 208 -9.83 14.38 -4.49
C GLU A 208 -10.00 13.26 -3.44
N ALA A 209 -9.96 13.60 -2.15
CA ALA A 209 -9.84 12.64 -1.05
C ALA A 209 -8.70 11.63 -1.32
N CYS A 210 -7.51 12.17 -1.65
CA CYS A 210 -6.30 11.41 -1.96
C CYS A 210 -5.03 12.08 -1.41
N ASP A 211 -4.46 11.47 -0.37
CA ASP A 211 -3.34 12.01 0.38
C ASP A 211 -2.06 12.21 -0.46
N SER A 212 -1.84 11.39 -1.49
CA SER A 212 -0.67 11.49 -2.39
C SER A 212 -0.58 12.85 -3.09
N ASN A 213 -1.71 13.54 -3.35
CA ASN A 213 -1.68 14.87 -3.95
C ASN A 213 -0.98 15.92 -3.08
N ARG A 214 -0.96 15.72 -1.76
CA ARG A 214 -0.22 16.59 -0.81
C ARG A 214 1.27 16.64 -1.12
N ILE A 215 1.84 15.54 -1.61
CA ILE A 215 3.26 15.45 -1.94
C ILE A 215 3.59 16.40 -3.09
N TYR A 216 2.78 16.37 -4.15
CA TYR A 216 2.96 17.23 -5.32
C TYR A 216 2.64 18.71 -5.03
N ASP A 217 1.58 18.98 -4.26
CA ASP A 217 1.25 20.35 -3.81
C ASP A 217 2.39 21.03 -3.05
N ASN A 218 3.28 20.24 -2.42
CA ASN A 218 4.44 20.72 -1.67
C ASN A 218 5.76 20.52 -2.41
N GLY A 219 5.73 20.33 -3.74
CA GLY A 219 6.90 20.37 -4.62
C GLY A 219 7.80 19.13 -4.57
N ARG A 220 7.27 17.99 -4.12
CA ARG A 220 7.93 16.68 -4.18
C ARG A 220 7.13 15.71 -5.04
N THR A 221 7.71 14.56 -5.36
CA THR A 221 7.05 13.53 -6.20
C THR A 221 7.12 12.15 -5.55
N GLN A 222 6.29 11.23 -6.05
CA GLN A 222 6.46 9.80 -5.83
C GLN A 222 6.73 9.13 -7.17
N ARG A 223 7.68 8.20 -7.23
CA ARG A 223 7.98 7.40 -8.41
C ARG A 223 7.11 6.14 -8.43
N ILE A 224 6.51 5.82 -9.57
CA ILE A 224 5.75 4.56 -9.69
C ILE A 224 6.67 3.34 -9.67
N GLY A 225 6.25 2.30 -8.97
CA GLY A 225 6.69 0.92 -9.12
C GLY A 225 5.65 0.16 -9.93
N PRO A 226 5.88 -0.15 -11.22
CA PRO A 226 4.89 -0.83 -12.04
C PRO A 226 4.62 -2.24 -11.52
N ALA A 227 3.36 -2.57 -11.29
CA ALA A 227 2.98 -3.90 -10.82
C ALA A 227 3.36 -4.99 -11.85
N PRO A 228 3.88 -6.14 -11.38
CA PRO A 228 4.09 -7.30 -12.22
C PRO A 228 2.76 -7.85 -12.75
N ASP A 229 2.83 -8.65 -13.81
CA ASP A 229 1.66 -9.27 -14.43
C ASP A 229 1.09 -10.38 -13.53
N ARG A 230 0.07 -10.02 -12.74
CA ARG A 230 -0.66 -10.93 -11.85
C ARG A 230 -2.00 -10.37 -11.41
N ALA A 231 -2.85 -11.26 -10.89
CA ALA A 231 -4.13 -10.88 -10.31
C ALA A 231 -3.94 -9.88 -9.16
N TYR A 232 -4.72 -8.81 -9.20
CA TYR A 232 -4.68 -7.73 -8.21
C TYR A 232 -6.11 -7.35 -7.82
N VAL A 233 -6.50 -7.72 -6.60
CA VAL A 233 -7.84 -7.50 -6.05
C VAL A 233 -7.67 -7.10 -4.58
N SER A 234 -8.06 -5.87 -4.26
CA SER A 234 -8.16 -5.38 -2.89
C SER A 234 -9.53 -5.73 -2.30
N VAL A 235 -9.61 -5.83 -0.98
CA VAL A 235 -10.88 -6.08 -0.27
C VAL A 235 -11.34 -4.81 0.40
N ASP A 236 -12.43 -4.21 -0.08
CA ASP A 236 -13.03 -3.02 0.54
C ASP A 236 -14.47 -3.22 0.99
N SER A 237 -15.10 -4.26 0.45
CA SER A 237 -16.48 -4.64 0.67
C SER A 237 -16.60 -6.16 0.83
N PRO A 238 -17.69 -6.67 1.44
CA PRO A 238 -17.97 -8.11 1.48
C PRO A 238 -18.02 -8.76 0.09
N GLU A 239 -18.46 -8.03 -0.93
CA GLU A 239 -18.56 -8.51 -2.32
C GLU A 239 -17.17 -8.83 -2.93
N ASP A 240 -16.12 -8.17 -2.47
CA ASP A 240 -14.75 -8.42 -2.94
C ASP A 240 -14.19 -9.77 -2.48
N VAL A 241 -14.73 -10.35 -1.39
CA VAL A 241 -14.27 -11.64 -0.85
C VAL A 241 -14.37 -12.74 -1.91
N ALA A 242 -15.51 -12.83 -2.60
CA ALA A 242 -15.71 -13.84 -3.64
C ALA A 242 -14.74 -13.67 -4.83
N ARG A 243 -14.38 -12.43 -5.16
CA ARG A 243 -13.41 -12.12 -6.23
C ARG A 243 -12.01 -12.55 -5.83
N VAL A 244 -11.63 -12.33 -4.58
CA VAL A 244 -10.35 -12.79 -4.04
C VAL A 244 -10.30 -14.31 -3.97
N GLU A 245 -11.35 -14.97 -3.47
CA GLU A 245 -11.40 -16.44 -3.39
C GLU A 245 -11.26 -17.09 -4.77
N ALA A 246 -11.94 -16.55 -5.79
CA ALA A 246 -11.77 -17.01 -7.16
C ALA A 246 -10.34 -16.79 -7.68
N ALA A 247 -9.75 -15.63 -7.41
CA ALA A 247 -8.38 -15.33 -7.83
C ALA A 247 -7.32 -16.19 -7.11
N LEU A 248 -7.59 -16.65 -5.89
CA LEU A 248 -6.70 -17.54 -5.14
C LEU A 248 -6.59 -18.94 -5.76
N GLU A 249 -7.58 -19.39 -6.52
CA GLU A 249 -7.57 -20.73 -7.15
C GLU A 249 -6.41 -20.89 -8.15
N ASP A 250 -6.11 -19.83 -8.89
CA ASP A 250 -5.03 -19.77 -9.89
C ASP A 250 -3.74 -19.12 -9.36
N ASP A 251 -3.72 -18.71 -8.09
CA ASP A 251 -2.58 -18.01 -7.49
C ASP A 251 -1.46 -18.97 -7.11
N GLU A 252 -0.29 -18.79 -7.74
CA GLU A 252 0.88 -19.63 -7.49
C GLU A 252 1.39 -19.58 -6.04
N LEU A 253 1.09 -18.52 -5.27
CA LEU A 253 1.48 -18.45 -3.86
C LEU A 253 0.48 -19.18 -2.95
N TRP A 254 -0.73 -19.47 -3.41
CA TRP A 254 -1.73 -20.12 -2.57
C TRP A 254 -1.27 -21.52 -2.11
N GLY A 255 -1.42 -21.77 -0.80
CA GLY A 255 -0.93 -22.99 -0.14
C GLY A 255 0.59 -23.05 0.10
N LYS A 256 1.36 -22.02 -0.28
CA LYS A 256 2.83 -21.96 -0.07
C LYS A 256 3.26 -21.06 1.09
N TYR A 257 2.36 -20.27 1.67
CA TYR A 257 2.61 -19.36 2.79
C TYR A 257 1.81 -19.69 4.06
#